data_AF-A0A0C3EGZ3-F1
#
_entry.id   AF-A0A0C3EGZ3-F1
#
_cell.length_a   1.000
_cell.length_b   1.000
_cell.length_c   1.000
_cell.angle_alpha   90.00
_cell.angle_beta   90.00
_cell.angle_gamma   90.00
#
_symmetry.space_group_name_H-M   'P 1'
#
loop_
_entity.id
_entity.type
_entity.pdbx_description
1 polymer ?
#
loop_
_entity_poly.entity_id
_entity_poly.type
_entity_poly.pdbx_seq_one_letter_code
_entity_poly.pdbx_strand_id
1 'polypeptide(L)'
;FWDRQDWDQYLNSAEGHKSKRGTLGYLEDKNGDAPSNKIAKAIWAVVRRGWAQLVQEGSAPQSWGRLTASGHTFFHNFMEKVFPMFKLANNSWKLDYLASNSYSTWRKQKLDANCRWKKKEKGVKVEEDDDDDDDDEEEEEEVGMKRKGSRCKSEGPEKKFKGACSYKHLQ
;
A
#
# COMPACT_ATOMS: atom_id res chain seq x y z
N PHE A 1 -9.62 -0.77 19.63
CA PHE A 1 -8.61 -1.06 18.61
C PHE A 1 -9.17 -2.09 17.65
N TRP A 2 -9.24 -1.76 16.37
CA TRP A 2 -9.65 -2.67 15.30
C TRP A 2 -8.73 -3.88 15.25
N ASP A 3 -9.32 -5.07 15.24
CA ASP A 3 -8.67 -6.22 14.64
C ASP A 3 -8.87 -6.21 13.11
N ARG A 4 -8.20 -7.14 12.42
CA ARG A 4 -8.27 -7.21 10.97
C ARG A 4 -9.68 -7.54 10.46
N GLN A 5 -10.36 -8.44 11.16
CA GLN A 5 -11.67 -8.94 10.77
C GLN A 5 -12.76 -7.89 10.98
N ASP A 6 -12.70 -7.16 12.10
CA ASP A 6 -13.58 -6.03 12.42
C ASP A 6 -13.46 -4.95 11.34
N TRP A 7 -12.23 -4.63 10.92
CA TRP A 7 -12.01 -3.64 9.87
C TRP A 7 -12.58 -4.10 8.51
N ASP A 8 -12.37 -5.37 8.14
CA ASP A 8 -12.93 -5.91 6.90
C ASP A 8 -14.48 -5.94 6.95
N GLN A 9 -15.08 -6.28 8.10
CA GLN A 9 -16.54 -6.19 8.28
C GLN A 9 -17.05 -4.76 8.17
N TYR A 10 -16.36 -3.83 8.82
CA TYR A 10 -16.67 -2.42 8.77
C TYR A 10 -16.66 -1.89 7.33
N LEU A 11 -15.65 -2.21 6.53
CA LEU A 11 -15.55 -1.81 5.12
C LEU A 11 -16.73 -2.31 4.26
N ASN A 12 -17.35 -3.44 4.62
CA ASN A 12 -18.50 -4.00 3.92
C ASN A 12 -19.85 -3.46 4.43
N SER A 13 -19.85 -2.72 5.54
CA SER A 13 -21.06 -2.19 6.16
C SER A 13 -21.56 -0.90 5.50
N ALA A 14 -22.83 -0.55 5.70
CA ALA A 14 -23.37 0.74 5.25
C ALA A 14 -22.66 1.95 5.90
N GLU A 15 -22.15 1.77 7.12
CA GLU A 15 -21.37 2.79 7.84
C GLU A 15 -20.00 3.00 7.19
N GLY A 16 -19.28 1.90 6.89
CA GLY A 16 -17.98 1.96 6.22
C GLY A 16 -18.04 2.66 4.86
N HIS A 17 -19.08 2.39 4.07
CA HIS A 17 -19.29 3.06 2.78
C HIS A 17 -19.49 4.57 2.88
N LYS A 18 -20.01 5.07 4.01
CA LYS A 18 -20.23 6.51 4.26
C LYS A 18 -19.10 7.16 5.08
N SER A 19 -18.06 6.41 5.39
CA SER A 19 -17.04 6.82 6.34
C SER A 19 -16.17 7.97 5.84
N LYS A 20 -15.93 8.94 6.72
CA LYS A 20 -14.92 9.99 6.52
C LYS A 20 -13.56 9.68 7.17
N ARG A 21 -13.34 8.44 7.66
CA ARG A 21 -12.10 8.05 8.39
C ARG A 21 -10.83 8.05 7.52
N GLY A 22 -10.93 8.32 6.22
CA GLY A 22 -9.79 8.42 5.31
C GLY A 22 -9.11 7.08 5.01
N THR A 23 -8.03 7.12 4.22
CA THR A 23 -7.31 5.92 3.73
C THR A 23 -6.57 5.15 4.84
N LEU A 24 -6.33 5.80 5.98
CA LEU A 24 -5.68 5.22 7.16
C LEU A 24 -6.62 5.06 8.35
N GLY A 25 -7.94 5.05 8.11
CA GLY A 25 -8.96 5.05 9.18
C GLY A 25 -8.96 3.84 10.12
N TYR A 26 -8.23 2.78 9.75
CA TYR A 26 -7.97 1.59 10.57
C TYR A 26 -6.81 1.78 11.55
N LEU A 27 -5.93 2.74 11.30
CA LEU A 27 -4.94 3.16 12.29
C LEU A 27 -5.69 3.90 13.39
N GLU A 28 -5.32 3.60 14.63
CA GLU A 28 -5.89 4.25 15.81
C GLU A 28 -4.74 4.62 16.72
N ASP A 29 -4.81 5.79 17.33
CA ASP A 29 -3.92 6.16 18.41
C ASP A 29 -4.35 5.52 19.74
N LYS A 30 -3.67 5.90 20.83
CA LYS A 30 -3.96 5.39 22.18
C LYS A 30 -5.40 5.63 22.66
N ASN A 31 -6.11 6.59 22.09
CA ASN A 31 -7.48 6.95 22.45
C ASN A 31 -8.51 6.25 21.54
N GLY A 32 -8.07 5.56 20.49
CA GLY A 32 -8.97 4.94 19.50
C GLY A 32 -9.28 5.86 18.31
N ASP A 33 -8.65 7.02 18.23
CA ASP A 33 -8.91 8.01 17.19
C ASP A 33 -8.04 7.75 15.95
N ALA A 34 -8.60 8.01 14.76
CA ALA A 34 -7.85 7.92 13.53
C ALA A 34 -6.74 9.00 13.46
N PRO A 35 -5.59 8.72 12.82
CA PRO A 35 -4.55 9.73 12.64
C PRO A 35 -5.08 10.95 11.89
N SER A 36 -4.68 12.14 12.34
CA SER A 36 -4.91 13.37 11.57
C SER A 36 -4.21 13.35 10.21
N ASN A 37 -4.65 14.20 9.28
CA ASN A 37 -4.04 14.30 7.95
C ASN A 37 -2.52 14.55 8.02
N LYS A 38 -2.06 15.39 8.96
CA LYS A 38 -0.64 15.67 9.19
C LYS A 38 0.14 14.41 9.58
N ILE A 39 -0.40 13.61 10.49
CA ILE A 39 0.21 12.34 10.90
C ILE A 39 0.17 11.32 9.76
N ALA A 40 -0.94 11.24 9.01
CA ALA A 40 -1.06 10.38 7.85
C ALA A 40 0.01 10.71 6.78
N LYS A 41 0.23 12.00 6.47
CA LYS A 41 1.31 12.45 5.59
C LYS A 41 2.69 12.00 6.11
N ALA A 42 2.95 12.18 7.41
CA ALA A 42 4.20 11.75 8.04
C ALA A 42 4.42 10.23 7.97
N ILE A 43 3.37 9.43 8.22
CA ILE A 43 3.41 7.97 8.08
C ILE A 43 3.82 7.59 6.66
N TRP A 44 3.19 8.17 5.65
CA TRP A 44 3.52 7.89 4.26
C TRP A 44 4.96 8.26 3.89
N ALA A 45 5.47 9.38 4.40
CA ALA A 45 6.85 9.77 4.19
C ALA A 45 7.83 8.72 4.74
N VAL A 46 7.60 8.22 5.95
CA VAL A 46 8.44 7.20 6.58
C VAL A 46 8.30 5.84 5.90
N VAL A 47 7.08 5.41 5.53
CA VAL A 47 6.86 4.18 4.75
C VAL A 47 7.71 4.17 3.48
N ARG A 48 7.68 5.27 2.72
CA ARG A 48 8.46 5.39 1.48
C ARG A 48 9.96 5.39 1.73
N ARG A 49 10.43 5.99 2.83
CA ARG A 49 11.84 5.91 3.26
C ARG A 49 12.24 4.47 3.61
N GLY A 50 11.39 3.73 4.33
CA GLY A 50 11.62 2.32 4.64
C GLY A 50 11.73 1.46 3.38
N TRP A 51 10.86 1.69 2.39
CA TRP A 51 10.97 1.01 1.09
C TRP A 51 12.24 1.40 0.33
N ALA A 52 12.63 2.67 0.36
CA ALA A 52 13.87 3.12 -0.26
C ALA A 52 15.10 2.45 0.36
N GLN A 53 15.13 2.28 1.69
CA GLN A 53 16.19 1.56 2.37
C GLN A 53 16.29 0.10 1.92
N LEU A 54 15.15 -0.61 1.80
CA LEU A 54 15.13 -1.98 1.27
C LEU A 54 15.71 -2.07 -0.15
N VAL A 55 15.48 -1.06 -1.00
CA VAL A 55 16.06 -1.01 -2.35
C VAL A 55 17.56 -0.79 -2.28
N GLN A 56 18.01 0.14 -1.44
CA GLN A 56 19.44 0.42 -1.25
C GLN A 56 20.21 -0.82 -0.78
N GLU A 57 19.60 -1.63 0.09
CA GLU A 57 20.16 -2.87 0.61
C GLU A 57 19.96 -4.08 -0.33
N GLY A 58 19.36 -3.88 -1.51
CA GLY A 58 19.11 -4.95 -2.48
C GLY A 58 18.10 -6.00 -2.00
N SER A 59 17.30 -5.68 -0.98
CA SER A 59 16.33 -6.58 -0.34
C SER A 59 14.87 -6.25 -0.70
N ALA A 60 14.65 -5.26 -1.58
CA ALA A 60 13.32 -4.90 -2.04
C ALA A 60 12.66 -6.03 -2.83
N PRO A 61 11.46 -6.50 -2.43
CA PRO A 61 10.83 -7.66 -3.05
C PRO A 61 10.04 -7.27 -4.31
N GLN A 62 9.77 -8.24 -5.18
CA GLN A 62 8.90 -8.00 -6.33
C GLN A 62 7.46 -7.66 -5.91
N SER A 63 6.96 -8.27 -4.84
CA SER A 63 5.67 -7.96 -4.23
C SER A 63 5.85 -7.98 -2.72
N TRP A 64 5.00 -7.23 -2.00
CA TRP A 64 5.16 -7.13 -0.54
C TRP A 64 5.10 -8.50 0.15
N GLY A 65 4.20 -9.39 -0.30
CA GLY A 65 4.12 -10.77 0.22
C GLY A 65 5.32 -11.67 -0.08
N ARG A 66 6.30 -11.21 -0.86
CA ARG A 66 7.58 -11.90 -1.11
C ARG A 66 8.75 -11.28 -0.35
N LEU A 67 8.48 -10.33 0.56
CA LEU A 67 9.49 -9.76 1.44
C LEU A 67 10.11 -10.87 2.30
N THR A 68 11.43 -10.83 2.46
CA THR A 68 12.14 -11.78 3.31
C THR A 68 11.79 -11.55 4.78
N ALA A 69 11.98 -12.55 5.64
CA ALA A 69 11.78 -12.40 7.07
C ALA A 69 12.63 -11.26 7.65
N SER A 70 13.89 -11.13 7.24
CA SER A 70 14.78 -10.04 7.67
C SER A 70 14.27 -8.67 7.20
N GLY A 71 13.78 -8.56 5.96
CA GLY A 71 13.20 -7.32 5.44
C GLY A 71 11.90 -6.94 6.16
N HIS A 72 11.10 -7.93 6.55
CA HIS A 72 9.88 -7.73 7.35
C HIS A 72 10.23 -7.23 8.75
N THR A 73 11.14 -7.91 9.45
CA THR A 73 11.65 -7.47 10.77
C THR A 73 12.26 -6.06 10.71
N PHE A 74 13.06 -5.76 9.67
CA PHE A 74 13.59 -4.42 9.46
C PHE A 74 12.47 -3.38 9.34
N PHE A 75 11.50 -3.62 8.44
CA PHE A 75 10.46 -2.64 8.15
C PHE A 75 9.55 -2.40 9.36
N HIS A 76 9.18 -3.46 10.09
CA HIS A 76 8.42 -3.34 11.33
C HIS A 76 9.17 -2.53 12.38
N ASN A 77 10.42 -2.90 12.68
CA ASN A 77 11.24 -2.15 13.65
C ASN A 77 11.44 -0.69 13.24
N PHE A 78 11.65 -0.43 11.94
CA PHE A 78 11.82 0.91 11.40
C PHE A 78 10.58 1.78 11.61
N MET A 79 9.40 1.25 11.28
CA MET A 79 8.13 1.97 11.37
C MET A 79 7.67 2.15 12.83
N GLU A 80 7.75 1.10 13.64
CA GLU A 80 7.31 1.10 15.04
C GLU A 80 8.19 1.98 15.94
N LYS A 81 9.46 2.21 15.55
CA LYS A 81 10.33 3.16 16.25
C LYS A 81 9.87 4.60 16.09
N VAL A 82 9.32 4.95 14.93
CA VAL A 82 8.84 6.31 14.64
C VAL A 82 7.39 6.50 15.07
N PHE A 83 6.56 5.48 14.88
CA PHE A 83 5.13 5.51 15.19
C PHE A 83 4.76 4.34 16.11
N PRO A 84 4.85 4.52 17.44
CA PRO A 84 4.54 3.47 18.41
C PRO A 84 3.12 2.90 18.31
N MET A 85 2.17 3.60 17.67
CA MET A 85 0.81 3.09 17.41
C MET A 85 0.78 1.79 16.63
N PHE A 86 1.79 1.50 15.80
CA PHE A 86 1.87 0.22 15.10
C PHE A 86 2.10 -0.97 16.06
N LYS A 87 2.67 -0.73 17.25
CA LYS A 87 2.82 -1.74 18.32
C LYS A 87 1.52 -2.06 19.04
N LEU A 88 0.51 -1.20 18.93
CA LEU A 88 -0.78 -1.39 19.59
C LEU A 88 -1.68 -2.39 18.84
N ALA A 89 -1.34 -2.70 17.59
CA ALA A 89 -2.09 -3.65 16.78
C ALA A 89 -1.61 -5.08 17.03
N ASN A 90 -2.54 -6.00 17.28
CA ASN A 90 -2.23 -7.43 17.37
C ASN A 90 -1.54 -7.92 16.08
N ASN A 91 -0.42 -8.62 16.23
CA ASN A 91 0.36 -9.19 15.12
C ASN A 91 0.80 -8.16 14.07
N SER A 92 0.86 -6.87 14.43
CA SER A 92 1.26 -5.77 13.54
C SER A 92 0.49 -5.74 12.20
N TRP A 93 -0.75 -6.25 12.19
CA TRP A 93 -1.55 -6.45 10.97
C TRP A 93 -1.79 -5.13 10.21
N LYS A 94 -1.89 -4.02 10.95
CA LYS A 94 -2.12 -2.69 10.39
C LYS A 94 -0.97 -2.26 9.49
N LEU A 95 0.27 -2.53 9.90
CA LEU A 95 1.45 -2.18 9.12
C LEU A 95 1.59 -3.08 7.88
N ASP A 96 1.29 -4.37 8.03
CA ASP A 96 1.29 -5.31 6.90
C ASP A 96 0.21 -4.98 5.87
N TYR A 97 -0.96 -4.56 6.34
CA TYR A 97 -2.04 -4.11 5.47
C TYR A 97 -1.68 -2.83 4.71
N LEU A 98 -1.14 -1.84 5.42
CA LEU A 98 -0.64 -0.58 4.85
C LEU A 98 0.32 -0.86 3.70
N ALA A 99 1.34 -1.68 3.96
CA ALA A 99 2.37 -1.93 3.00
C ALA A 99 1.88 -2.80 1.83
N SER A 100 1.07 -3.84 2.09
CA SER A 100 0.52 -4.71 1.05
C SER A 100 -0.32 -3.94 0.02
N ASN A 101 -1.13 -3.00 0.47
CA ASN A 101 -2.05 -2.25 -0.39
C ASN A 101 -1.36 -1.20 -1.25
N SER A 102 -0.22 -0.65 -0.81
CA SER A 102 0.37 0.53 -1.43
C SER A 102 1.76 0.32 -2.00
N TYR A 103 2.48 -0.71 -1.56
CA TYR A 103 3.82 -1.02 -2.07
C TYR A 103 3.80 -1.23 -3.59
N SER A 104 2.84 -2.00 -4.10
CA SER A 104 2.74 -2.33 -5.53
C SER A 104 2.65 -1.09 -6.42
N THR A 105 1.90 -0.08 -5.99
CA THR A 105 1.73 1.19 -6.71
C THR A 105 3.03 2.00 -6.68
N TRP A 106 3.64 2.16 -5.51
CA TRP A 106 4.91 2.87 -5.35
C TRP A 106 6.04 2.19 -6.15
N ARG A 107 6.15 0.86 -6.05
CA ARG A 107 7.15 0.05 -6.77
C ARG A 107 7.05 0.27 -8.27
N LYS A 108 5.84 0.19 -8.84
CA LYS A 108 5.60 0.43 -10.28
C LYS A 108 6.02 1.84 -10.71
N GLN A 109 5.83 2.83 -9.86
CA GLN A 109 6.20 4.21 -10.16
C GLN A 109 7.72 4.41 -10.10
N LYS A 110 8.37 3.95 -9.02
CA LYS A 110 9.76 4.30 -8.71
C LYS A 110 10.81 3.28 -9.14
N LEU A 111 10.46 2.00 -9.28
CA LEU A 111 11.41 0.90 -9.53
C LEU A 111 11.22 0.22 -10.89
N ASP A 112 12.30 -0.34 -11.41
CA ASP A 112 12.31 -1.19 -12.60
C ASP A 112 11.81 -2.62 -12.29
N ALA A 113 11.76 -3.47 -13.32
CA ALA A 113 11.35 -4.87 -13.16
C ALA A 113 12.30 -5.69 -12.27
N ASN A 114 13.49 -5.20 -11.97
CA ASN A 114 14.49 -5.85 -11.12
C ASN A 114 14.52 -5.24 -9.70
N CYS A 115 13.50 -4.47 -9.32
CA CYS A 115 13.41 -3.75 -8.04
C CYS A 115 14.56 -2.76 -7.79
N ARG A 116 15.17 -2.22 -8.84
CA ARG A 116 16.18 -1.15 -8.74
C ARG A 116 15.55 0.19 -9.09
N TRP A 117 16.16 1.27 -8.66
CA TRP A 117 15.74 2.61 -9.04
C TRP A 117 15.67 2.76 -10.56
N LYS A 118 14.55 3.29 -11.06
CA LYS A 118 14.46 3.68 -12.47
C LYS A 118 15.49 4.77 -12.75
N LYS A 119 16.16 4.67 -13.89
CA LYS A 119 17.00 5.76 -14.39
C LYS A 119 16.05 6.92 -14.74
N LYS A 120 16.30 8.11 -14.19
CA LYS A 120 15.68 9.33 -14.72
C LYS A 120 16.14 9.45 -16.17
N GLU A 121 15.23 9.35 -17.12
CA GLU A 121 15.53 9.67 -18.51
C GLU A 121 15.94 11.15 -18.53
N LYS A 122 17.17 11.44 -18.99
CA LYS A 122 17.61 12.83 -19.19
C LYS A 122 16.82 13.41 -20.36
N GLY A 123 15.65 13.96 -20.09
CA GLY A 123 14.80 14.56 -21.10
C GLY A 123 13.48 15.03 -20.49
N VAL A 124 13.26 16.34 -20.52
CA VAL A 124 12.15 17.12 -19.92
C VAL A 124 12.32 17.40 -18.43
N LYS A 125 12.76 18.65 -18.14
CA LYS A 125 12.49 19.33 -16.87
C LYS A 125 10.96 19.43 -16.74
N VAL A 126 10.38 18.56 -15.94
CA VAL A 126 9.20 18.94 -15.17
C VAL A 126 9.78 19.34 -13.82
N GLU A 127 9.60 20.61 -13.45
CA GLU A 127 9.98 21.15 -12.14
C GLU A 127 9.50 20.17 -11.07
N GLU A 128 10.43 19.61 -10.29
CA GLU A 128 10.11 18.88 -9.07
C GLU A 128 9.96 19.96 -7.99
N ASP A 129 8.77 20.53 -7.88
CA ASP A 129 8.40 21.33 -6.70
C ASP A 129 8.30 20.35 -5.51
N ASP A 130 9.37 20.32 -4.72
CA ASP A 130 9.31 19.93 -3.31
C ASP A 130 8.60 21.06 -2.54
N ASP A 131 7.29 21.22 -2.76
CA ASP A 131 6.45 22.09 -1.93
C ASP A 131 5.98 21.32 -0.69
N ASP A 132 6.82 21.38 0.35
CA ASP A 132 6.33 21.44 1.73
C ASP A 132 5.75 22.85 1.92
N ASP A 133 4.45 23.02 1.64
CA ASP A 133 3.71 24.18 2.17
C ASP A 133 2.32 23.78 2.69
N ASP A 134 2.04 24.33 3.86
CA ASP A 134 0.90 24.13 4.72
C ASP A 134 -0.03 25.31 4.41
N ASP A 135 -1.15 25.11 3.71
CA ASP A 135 -2.29 26.01 3.88
C ASP A 135 -3.62 25.33 3.60
N ASP A 136 -4.57 25.69 4.46
CA ASP A 136 -5.90 25.16 4.66
C ASP A 136 -6.87 26.13 3.99
N GLU A 137 -7.67 25.70 3.02
CA GLU A 137 -8.88 26.43 2.65
C GLU A 137 -9.89 25.49 1.97
N GLU A 138 -11.07 25.41 2.60
CA GLU A 138 -12.25 24.70 2.14
C GLU A 138 -12.82 25.38 0.89
N GLU A 139 -13.25 24.61 -0.11
CA GLU A 139 -14.53 24.86 -0.82
C GLU A 139 -14.91 23.72 -1.75
N GLU A 140 -16.21 23.66 -2.03
CA GLU A 140 -16.97 22.50 -2.50
C GLU A 140 -17.05 22.33 -4.04
N GLU A 141 -17.53 21.13 -4.40
CA GLU A 141 -18.37 20.76 -5.56
C GLU A 141 -17.78 20.57 -6.99
N GLU A 142 -17.92 19.30 -7.42
CA GLU A 142 -18.46 18.83 -8.71
C GLU A 142 -17.76 19.20 -10.04
N VAL A 143 -17.24 18.18 -10.74
CA VAL A 143 -17.94 17.56 -11.89
C VAL A 143 -17.03 16.50 -12.54
N GLY A 144 -17.58 15.30 -12.67
CA GLY A 144 -16.88 14.12 -13.18
C GLY A 144 -16.46 14.19 -14.64
N MET A 145 -15.22 13.76 -14.92
CA MET A 145 -14.78 13.39 -16.26
C MET A 145 -14.76 11.87 -16.43
N LYS A 146 -15.82 11.35 -17.07
CA LYS A 146 -15.92 10.01 -17.65
C LYS A 146 -14.68 9.70 -18.48
N ARG A 147 -13.88 8.70 -18.07
CA ARG A 147 -12.86 8.10 -18.93
C ARG A 147 -13.48 7.01 -19.79
N LYS A 148 -13.46 7.27 -21.10
CA LYS A 148 -13.93 6.42 -22.19
C LYS A 148 -13.10 5.13 -22.19
N GLY A 149 -13.76 3.99 -21.92
CA GLY A 149 -13.14 2.68 -21.96
C GLY A 149 -12.78 2.29 -23.39
N SER A 150 -11.49 2.07 -23.65
CA SER A 150 -11.05 1.35 -24.86
C SER A 150 -11.28 -0.14 -24.65
N ARG A 151 -12.36 -0.63 -25.25
CA ARG A 151 -12.68 -2.05 -25.40
C ARG A 151 -11.75 -2.65 -26.45
N CYS A 152 -10.65 -3.28 -26.03
CA CYS A 152 -9.92 -4.21 -26.88
C CYS A 152 -10.70 -5.53 -26.93
N LYS A 153 -11.32 -5.82 -28.07
CA LYS A 153 -11.82 -7.16 -28.40
C LYS A 153 -10.62 -8.07 -28.67
N SER A 154 -10.56 -9.22 -28.03
CA SER A 154 -9.89 -10.41 -28.57
C SER A 154 -10.82 -11.61 -28.39
N GLU A 155 -11.21 -12.20 -29.52
CA GLU A 155 -11.95 -13.45 -29.59
C GLU A 155 -10.97 -14.63 -29.63
N GLY A 156 -11.14 -15.55 -28.66
CA GLY A 156 -10.93 -17.00 -28.76
C GLY A 156 -9.52 -17.60 -28.59
N PRO A 157 -9.38 -18.93 -28.31
CA PRO A 157 -10.41 -19.92 -27.97
C PRO A 157 -10.20 -20.61 -26.59
N GLU A 158 -11.27 -21.23 -26.12
CA GLU A 158 -11.37 -22.08 -24.94
C GLU A 158 -10.31 -23.19 -24.92
N LYS A 159 -9.62 -23.37 -23.78
CA LYS A 159 -8.89 -24.61 -23.47
C LYS A 159 -9.41 -25.20 -22.17
N LYS A 160 -10.18 -26.28 -22.31
CA LYS A 160 -10.63 -27.16 -21.24
C LYS A 160 -9.42 -27.87 -20.62
N PHE A 161 -9.10 -27.59 -19.37
CA PHE A 161 -8.21 -28.44 -18.58
C PHE A 161 -9.05 -29.46 -17.80
N LYS A 162 -9.11 -30.69 -18.33
CA LYS A 162 -9.38 -31.90 -17.53
C LYS A 162 -8.04 -32.60 -17.35
N GLY A 163 -7.63 -32.84 -16.10
CA GLY A 163 -6.43 -33.60 -15.79
C GLY A 163 -6.26 -33.75 -14.29
N ALA A 164 -6.82 -34.83 -13.75
CA ALA A 164 -6.63 -35.25 -12.37
C ALA A 164 -5.14 -35.55 -12.11
N CYS A 165 -4.58 -34.98 -11.04
CA CYS A 165 -3.27 -35.37 -10.55
C CYS A 165 -3.46 -36.44 -9.47
N SER A 166 -3.21 -37.71 -9.83
CA SER A 166 -3.21 -38.82 -8.89
C SER A 166 -1.84 -38.87 -8.21
N TYR A 167 -1.82 -38.72 -6.88
CA TYR A 167 -0.64 -38.94 -6.06
C TYR A 167 -0.35 -40.44 -5.96
N LYS A 168 0.80 -40.88 -6.47
CA LYS A 168 1.35 -42.20 -6.12
C LYS A 168 2.00 -42.10 -4.75
N HIS A 169 1.45 -42.84 -3.80
CA HIS A 169 2.05 -43.11 -2.49
C HIS A 169 3.23 -44.07 -2.70
N LEU A 170 4.40 -43.72 -2.17
CA LEU A 170 5.50 -44.65 -1.93
C LEU A 170 5.54 -44.89 -0.43
N GLN A 171 5.08 -46.07 -0.01
CA GLN A 171 5.55 -46.82 1.15
C GLN A 171 5.10 -48.27 1.02
#